data_AF-B7Q7Q1-F1
#
_entry.id   AF-B7Q7Q1-F1
#
_cell.length_a   1.000
_cell.length_b   1.000
_cell.length_c   1.000
_cell.angle_alpha   90.00
_cell.angle_beta   90.00
_cell.angle_gamma   90.00
#
_symmetry.space_group_name_H-M   'P 1'
#
loop_
_entity.id
_entity.type
_entity.pdbx_description
1 polymer ?
#
loop_
_entity_poly.entity_id
_entity_poly.type
_entity_poly.pdbx_seq_one_letter_code
_entity_poly.pdbx_strand_id
1 'polypeptide(L)'
;MAELPQLGKHCHVESCNRLDFLPFECAHCKKYFGKHTHVSAIYSHEKKNCDRFLENSATGTLFGCTFGDCKQKELMPVVCTLCSDNFCVHHRHAQDHKCKYLASPSEHMPLTTQVVQKILAKKPSEKPASARANISPTAQKVKLMRMKMHAAGEKSIPLVDRVYFEVYLPKGHKVRSKPYHFSKLWTVGRAIDSTAMIEKLPNQNNRASEKVGIHFCH
;
A
#
# COMPACT_ATOMS: atom_id res chain seq x y z
N MET A 1 -2.85 29.04 -17.43
CA MET A 1 -2.30 27.81 -18.05
C MET A 1 -0.82 28.07 -18.28
N ALA A 2 0.05 27.46 -17.50
CA ALA A 2 1.49 27.63 -17.66
C ALA A 2 1.95 26.61 -18.70
N GLU A 3 2.06 27.03 -19.96
CA GLU A 3 2.79 26.30 -20.99
C GLU A 3 4.27 26.33 -20.58
N LEU A 4 4.89 25.16 -20.39
CA LEU A 4 6.33 25.00 -20.15
C LEU A 4 6.99 24.63 -21.49
N PRO A 5 7.33 25.59 -22.36
CA PRO A 5 7.69 25.32 -23.77
C PRO A 5 9.01 24.55 -23.97
N GLN A 6 9.71 24.14 -22.90
CA GLN A 6 11.06 23.55 -22.99
C GLN A 6 11.28 22.32 -22.09
N LEU A 7 10.22 21.63 -21.65
CA LEU A 7 10.38 20.45 -20.80
C LEU A 7 10.57 19.19 -21.65
N GLY A 8 11.68 18.47 -21.44
CA GLY A 8 12.01 17.20 -22.08
C GLY A 8 12.96 17.29 -23.28
N LYS A 9 13.47 16.13 -23.73
CA LYS A 9 14.32 15.97 -24.92
C LYS A 9 13.81 14.82 -25.78
N HIS A 10 14.01 14.91 -27.09
CA HIS A 10 13.62 13.85 -28.02
C HIS A 10 14.63 12.70 -28.01
N CYS A 11 14.11 11.47 -28.07
CA CYS A 11 14.93 10.27 -28.17
C CYS A 11 15.68 10.23 -29.50
N HIS A 12 17.00 10.05 -29.46
CA HIS A 12 17.84 10.08 -30.66
C HIS A 12 17.70 8.83 -31.57
N VAL A 13 17.04 7.76 -31.11
CA VAL A 13 16.71 6.61 -31.95
C VAL A 13 15.81 7.04 -33.10
N GLU A 14 16.29 6.85 -34.34
CA GLU A 14 15.61 7.29 -35.59
C GLU A 14 14.19 6.75 -35.71
N SER A 15 13.94 5.53 -35.23
CA SER A 15 12.61 4.90 -35.25
C SER A 15 11.64 5.40 -34.18
N CYS A 16 12.09 6.19 -33.20
CA CYS A 16 11.25 6.64 -32.09
C CYS A 16 11.03 8.14 -32.08
N ASN A 17 12.11 8.93 -32.08
CA ASN A 17 12.10 10.39 -31.99
C ASN A 17 11.08 11.01 -30.99
N ARG A 18 10.68 10.26 -29.95
CA ARG A 18 9.62 10.67 -29.03
C ARG A 18 10.18 11.62 -27.98
N LEU A 19 9.43 12.67 -27.64
CA LEU A 19 9.74 13.55 -26.52
C LEU A 19 9.64 12.77 -25.19
N ASP A 20 10.73 12.74 -24.44
CA ASP A 20 10.80 12.18 -23.09
C ASP A 20 11.12 13.30 -22.10
N PHE A 21 10.44 13.30 -20.96
CA PHE A 21 10.63 14.29 -19.92
C PHE A 21 11.73 13.89 -18.93
N LEU A 22 12.12 12.60 -18.92
CA LEU A 22 13.28 12.09 -18.18
C LEU A 22 14.24 11.35 -19.14
N PRO A 23 14.80 12.06 -20.14
CA PRO A 23 15.76 11.47 -21.05
C PRO A 23 17.09 11.25 -20.31
N PHE A 24 17.73 10.10 -20.52
CA PHE A 24 19.10 9.90 -20.06
C PHE A 24 20.09 10.31 -21.16
N GLU A 25 21.20 10.94 -20.76
CA GLU A 25 22.29 11.33 -21.65
C GLU A 25 23.33 10.21 -21.69
N CYS A 26 23.73 9.77 -22.88
CA CYS A 26 24.83 8.82 -23.04
C CYS A 26 26.17 9.51 -22.71
N ALA A 27 26.96 8.93 -21.81
CA ALA A 27 28.25 9.48 -21.39
C ALA A 27 29.26 9.64 -22.55
N HIS A 28 29.17 8.80 -23.59
CA HIS A 28 30.13 8.77 -24.70
C HIS A 28 29.70 9.64 -25.88
N CYS A 29 28.47 9.45 -26.36
CA CYS A 29 28.01 10.14 -27.57
C CYS A 29 27.17 11.38 -27.28
N LYS A 30 26.89 11.69 -26.00
CA LYS A 30 26.18 12.90 -25.56
C LYS A 30 24.76 13.06 -26.15
N LYS A 31 24.20 11.97 -26.65
CA LYS A 31 22.83 11.88 -27.20
C LYS A 31 21.84 11.45 -26.10
N TYR A 32 20.58 11.84 -26.29
CA TYR A 32 19.51 11.62 -25.33
C TYR A 32 18.62 10.45 -25.74
N PHE A 33 18.26 9.61 -24.77
CA PHE A 33 17.41 8.43 -24.97
C PHE A 33 16.31 8.40 -23.93
N GLY A 34 15.09 8.12 -24.37
CA GLY A 34 13.94 7.99 -23.48
C GLY A 34 13.82 6.57 -22.91
N LYS A 35 12.65 5.95 -23.09
CA LYS A 35 12.35 4.57 -22.65
C LYS A 35 13.18 3.44 -23.28
N HIS A 36 14.07 3.72 -24.22
CA HIS A 36 14.97 2.71 -24.75
C HIS A 36 16.06 2.44 -23.72
N THR A 37 15.96 1.29 -23.04
CA THR A 37 16.99 0.79 -22.13
C THR A 37 18.39 0.93 -22.74
N HIS A 38 19.41 1.10 -21.90
CA HIS A 38 20.81 1.15 -22.34
C HIS A 38 21.16 -0.03 -23.28
N VAL A 39 20.57 -1.21 -23.04
CA VAL A 39 20.71 -2.41 -23.88
C VAL A 39 20.14 -2.23 -25.28
N SER A 40 18.96 -1.63 -25.43
CA SER A 40 18.40 -1.30 -26.76
C SER A 40 19.11 -0.14 -27.45
N ALA A 41 19.68 0.81 -26.70
CA ALA A 41 20.48 1.90 -27.26
C ALA A 41 21.84 1.42 -27.80
N ILE A 42 22.40 0.33 -27.25
CA ILE A 42 23.62 -0.34 -27.76
C ILE A 42 23.41 -0.90 -29.17
N TYR A 43 22.20 -1.33 -29.54
CA TYR A 43 21.91 -1.85 -30.88
C TYR A 43 21.61 -0.76 -31.93
N SER A 44 21.31 0.47 -31.50
CA SER A 44 20.90 1.56 -32.40
C SER A 44 21.99 2.63 -32.62
N HIS A 45 23.20 2.45 -32.09
CA HIS A 45 24.34 3.32 -32.38
C HIS A 45 25.53 2.55 -32.93
N GLU A 46 26.17 3.13 -33.97
CA GLU A 46 27.34 2.58 -34.64
C GLU A 46 28.45 2.29 -33.60
N LYS A 47 28.78 0.99 -33.45
CA LYS A 47 29.59 0.35 -32.40
C LYS A 47 30.95 0.99 -32.04
N LYS A 48 31.44 2.00 -32.76
CA LYS A 48 32.87 2.34 -32.73
C LYS A 48 33.35 3.08 -31.48
N ASN A 49 32.48 3.58 -30.60
CA ASN A 49 32.90 4.36 -29.41
C ASN A 49 32.07 4.13 -28.12
N CYS A 50 31.21 3.10 -28.06
CA CYS A 50 30.48 2.73 -26.83
C CYS A 50 30.83 1.33 -26.30
N ASP A 51 31.82 0.65 -26.88
CA ASP A 51 32.28 -0.67 -26.46
C ASP A 51 33.18 -0.64 -25.19
N ARG A 52 32.88 0.24 -24.22
CA ARG A 52 33.67 0.29 -22.99
C ARG A 52 32.92 0.49 -21.67
N PHE A 53 31.67 0.02 -21.60
CA PHE A 53 30.94 -0.10 -20.32
C PHE A 53 30.38 -1.50 -20.04
N LEU A 54 30.83 -2.56 -20.73
CA LEU A 54 30.61 -3.93 -20.27
C LEU A 54 31.79 -4.53 -19.49
N GLU A 55 32.95 -3.87 -19.44
CA GLU A 55 34.13 -4.40 -18.72
C GLU A 55 34.35 -3.80 -17.33
N ASN A 56 33.56 -2.80 -16.90
CA ASN A 56 33.67 -2.22 -15.56
C ASN A 56 32.51 -2.57 -14.61
N SER A 57 31.66 -3.53 -14.97
CA SER A 57 30.65 -4.09 -14.04
C SER A 57 31.18 -5.25 -13.19
N ALA A 58 32.49 -5.55 -13.26
CA ALA A 58 33.12 -6.63 -12.51
C ALA A 58 33.60 -6.24 -11.09
N THR A 59 33.28 -5.05 -10.59
CA THR A 59 33.58 -4.65 -9.20
C THR A 59 32.44 -3.86 -8.56
N GLY A 60 31.20 -4.25 -8.80
CA GLY A 60 30.15 -3.96 -7.81
C GLY A 60 30.41 -4.88 -6.62
N THR A 61 30.92 -4.36 -5.50
CA THR A 61 31.05 -5.14 -4.27
C THR A 61 29.69 -5.75 -3.97
N LEU A 62 29.56 -7.06 -4.14
CA LEU A 62 28.31 -7.78 -3.88
C LEU A 62 28.21 -8.06 -2.38
N PHE A 63 27.16 -7.56 -1.74
CA PHE A 63 26.93 -7.70 -0.32
C PHE A 63 26.14 -8.98 -0.05
N GLY A 64 26.81 -9.99 0.53
CA GLY A 64 26.23 -11.29 0.79
C GLY A 64 25.32 -11.32 2.02
N CYS A 65 24.30 -12.17 1.99
CA CYS A 65 23.45 -12.41 3.14
C CYS A 65 24.19 -13.21 4.22
N THR A 66 24.10 -12.76 5.48
CA THR A 66 24.72 -13.41 6.64
C THR A 66 23.78 -14.44 7.30
N PHE A 67 22.55 -14.59 6.79
CA PHE A 67 21.55 -15.48 7.39
C PHE A 67 21.71 -16.93 6.92
N GLY A 68 22.12 -17.83 7.83
CA GLY A 68 22.18 -19.27 7.61
C GLY A 68 22.95 -19.64 6.34
N ASP A 69 22.35 -20.50 5.51
CA ASP A 69 22.91 -20.94 4.22
C ASP A 69 22.42 -20.08 3.02
N CYS A 70 21.97 -18.85 3.26
CA CYS A 70 21.46 -17.98 2.20
C CYS A 70 22.59 -17.52 1.26
N LYS A 71 22.50 -17.90 -0.02
CA LYS A 71 23.50 -17.56 -1.06
C LYS A 71 23.21 -16.25 -1.81
N GLN A 72 22.15 -15.53 -1.43
CA GLN A 72 21.74 -14.29 -2.11
C GLN A 72 22.74 -13.16 -1.83
N LYS A 73 22.98 -12.33 -2.85
CA LYS A 73 23.86 -11.18 -2.79
C LYS A 73 23.16 -9.98 -3.44
N GLU A 74 23.35 -8.82 -2.85
CA GLU A 74 22.75 -7.57 -3.33
C GLU A 74 23.83 -6.59 -3.79
N LEU A 75 23.45 -5.69 -4.70
CA LEU A 75 24.35 -4.64 -5.21
C LEU A 75 24.56 -3.50 -4.20
N MET A 76 23.73 -3.42 -3.17
CA MET A 76 23.75 -2.39 -2.13
C MET A 76 23.68 -3.07 -0.76
N PRO A 77 24.38 -2.57 0.27
CA PRO A 77 24.36 -3.18 1.59
C PRO A 77 22.98 -3.00 2.24
N VAL A 78 22.48 -4.08 2.85
CA VAL A 78 21.23 -4.10 3.62
C VAL A 78 21.60 -4.49 5.05
N VAL A 79 22.00 -3.48 5.83
CA VAL A 79 22.50 -3.66 7.19
C VAL A 79 21.34 -3.61 8.19
N CYS A 80 21.26 -4.60 9.07
CA CYS A 80 20.30 -4.58 10.17
C CYS A 80 20.69 -3.52 11.21
N THR A 81 19.74 -2.70 11.65
CA THR A 81 19.97 -1.68 12.69
C THR A 81 20.18 -2.26 14.09
N LEU A 82 19.82 -3.53 14.30
CA LEU A 82 19.91 -4.19 15.60
C LEU A 82 21.21 -4.98 15.76
N CYS A 83 21.57 -5.82 14.79
CA CYS A 83 22.79 -6.64 14.85
C CYS A 83 23.94 -6.15 13.98
N SER A 84 23.72 -5.13 13.14
CA SER A 84 24.72 -4.56 12.22
C SER A 84 25.29 -5.53 11.19
N ASP A 85 24.70 -6.72 11.03
CA ASP A 85 25.05 -7.67 9.96
C ASP A 85 24.33 -7.33 8.65
N ASN A 86 24.88 -7.81 7.53
CA ASN A 86 24.34 -7.59 6.19
C ASN A 86 23.45 -8.75 5.72
N PHE A 87 22.32 -8.43 5.08
CA PHE A 87 21.34 -9.40 4.59
C PHE A 87 20.95 -9.14 3.12
N CYS A 88 20.17 -10.05 2.53
CA CYS A 88 19.51 -9.81 1.24
C CYS A 88 18.13 -9.16 1.44
N VAL A 89 17.45 -8.77 0.35
CA VAL A 89 16.10 -8.16 0.44
C VAL A 89 15.08 -9.09 1.11
N HIS A 90 15.23 -10.41 0.95
CA HIS A 90 14.34 -11.42 1.56
C HIS A 90 14.56 -11.60 3.07
N HIS A 91 15.75 -11.26 3.58
CA HIS A 91 16.11 -11.41 4.99
C HIS A 91 16.40 -10.07 5.68
N ARG A 92 15.94 -8.96 5.10
CA ARG A 92 16.23 -7.61 5.60
C ARG A 92 15.58 -7.30 6.95
N HIS A 93 14.44 -7.92 7.27
CA HIS A 93 13.74 -7.67 8.52
C HIS A 93 14.28 -8.56 9.63
N ALA A 94 14.26 -8.03 10.87
CA ALA A 94 14.81 -8.70 12.05
C ALA A 94 14.17 -10.07 12.35
N GLN A 95 12.91 -10.28 11.94
CA GLN A 95 12.23 -11.57 12.08
C GLN A 95 12.71 -12.59 11.04
N ASP A 96 12.94 -12.14 9.80
CA ASP A 96 13.29 -13.01 8.67
C ASP A 96 14.69 -13.62 8.84
N HIS A 97 15.65 -12.86 9.39
CA HIS A 97 16.99 -13.37 9.70
C HIS A 97 17.18 -13.84 11.15
N LYS A 98 16.08 -13.99 11.91
CA LYS A 98 16.12 -14.39 13.34
C LYS A 98 17.17 -13.59 14.13
N CYS A 99 17.04 -12.26 14.09
CA CYS A 99 18.02 -11.34 14.68
C CYS A 99 18.29 -11.66 16.14
N LYS A 100 19.57 -11.71 16.53
CA LYS A 100 20.01 -12.01 17.89
C LYS A 100 19.48 -11.01 18.93
N TYR A 101 19.24 -9.77 18.50
CA TYR A 101 18.76 -8.68 19.35
C TYR A 101 17.25 -8.39 19.17
N LEU A 102 16.54 -9.22 18.40
CA LEU A 102 15.08 -9.15 18.43
C LEU A 102 14.63 -9.65 19.81
N ALA A 103 13.99 -8.79 20.59
CA ALA A 103 13.27 -9.23 21.77
C ALA A 103 12.33 -10.36 21.35
N SER A 104 12.41 -11.52 22.03
CA SER A 104 11.46 -12.59 21.81
C SER A 104 10.05 -12.00 21.87
N PRO A 105 9.15 -12.30 20.91
CA PRO A 105 7.78 -11.85 21.02
C PRO A 105 7.28 -12.32 22.38
N SER A 106 7.08 -11.38 23.31
CA SER A 106 6.45 -11.69 24.59
C SER A 106 5.15 -12.35 24.20
N GLU A 107 4.93 -13.60 24.63
CA GLU A 107 3.70 -14.31 24.33
C GLU A 107 2.54 -13.36 24.57
N HIS A 108 1.87 -12.96 23.49
CA HIS A 108 0.74 -12.06 23.58
C HIS A 108 -0.34 -12.82 24.36
N MET A 109 -0.39 -12.56 25.67
CA MET A 109 -1.39 -12.94 26.67
C MET A 109 -2.29 -14.15 26.33
N PRO A 110 -2.07 -15.34 26.94
CA PRO A 110 -3.02 -16.45 26.89
C PRO A 110 -4.38 -16.13 27.56
N LEU A 111 -4.50 -14.97 28.23
CA LEU A 111 -5.77 -14.52 28.80
C LEU A 111 -6.86 -14.24 27.76
N THR A 112 -6.50 -13.94 26.50
CA THR A 112 -7.51 -13.57 25.50
C THR A 112 -8.34 -14.76 25.01
N THR A 113 -7.75 -15.95 24.87
CA THR A 113 -8.46 -17.19 24.51
C THR A 113 -9.44 -17.64 25.60
N GLN A 114 -9.04 -17.56 26.88
CA GLN A 114 -9.93 -17.90 28.00
C GLN A 114 -11.10 -16.92 28.13
N VAL A 115 -10.88 -15.63 27.86
CA VAL A 115 -11.94 -14.61 27.87
C VAL A 115 -12.93 -14.84 26.73
N VAL A 116 -12.46 -15.21 25.54
CA VAL A 116 -13.34 -15.55 24.39
C VAL A 116 -14.23 -16.76 24.70
N GLN A 117 -13.69 -17.82 25.33
CA GLN A 117 -14.47 -18.99 25.72
C GLN A 117 -15.60 -18.65 26.72
N LYS A 118 -15.32 -17.77 27.70
CA LYS A 118 -16.32 -17.30 28.67
C LYS A 118 -17.41 -16.43 28.03
N ILE A 119 -17.12 -15.71 26.95
CA ILE A 119 -18.09 -14.88 26.23
C ILE A 119 -19.03 -15.75 25.38
N LEU A 120 -18.51 -16.81 24.74
CA LEU A 120 -19.30 -17.73 23.91
C LEU A 120 -20.29 -18.57 24.73
N ALA A 121 -20.02 -18.78 26.03
CA ALA A 121 -20.88 -19.54 26.93
C ALA A 121 -22.09 -18.75 27.49
N LYS A 122 -22.17 -17.43 27.28
CA LYS A 122 -23.26 -16.59 27.81
C LYS A 122 -24.30 -16.27 26.74
N LYS A 123 -25.51 -16.84 26.86
CA LYS A 123 -26.69 -16.45 26.06
C LYS A 123 -27.11 -14.99 26.36
N PRO A 124 -27.68 -14.26 25.38
CA PRO A 124 -28.15 -12.90 25.62
C PRO A 124 -29.48 -12.93 26.40
N SER A 125 -29.48 -12.40 27.62
CA SER A 125 -30.70 -12.03 28.35
C SER A 125 -31.09 -10.59 28.01
N GLU A 126 -32.39 -10.33 27.96
CA GLU A 126 -33.04 -9.10 27.50
C GLU A 126 -32.71 -7.86 28.34
N LYS A 127 -32.93 -6.70 27.71
CA LYS A 127 -32.58 -5.33 28.19
C LYS A 127 -33.45 -4.90 29.38
N PRO A 128 -32.97 -3.91 30.16
CA PRO A 128 -33.82 -2.78 30.51
C PRO A 128 -33.35 -1.47 29.88
N ALA A 129 -34.32 -0.58 29.74
CA ALA A 129 -34.24 0.71 29.07
C ALA A 129 -33.62 1.81 29.95
N SER A 130 -33.21 2.89 29.26
CA SER A 130 -32.98 4.24 29.78
C SER A 130 -31.77 4.47 30.70
N ALA A 131 -30.73 5.09 30.14
CA ALA A 131 -30.17 6.35 30.64
C ALA A 131 -29.07 6.83 29.66
N ARG A 132 -29.09 8.12 29.33
CA ARG A 132 -27.95 8.82 28.69
C ARG A 132 -26.79 8.79 29.69
N ALA A 133 -25.94 7.78 29.60
CA ALA A 133 -24.72 7.67 30.37
C ALA A 133 -23.52 7.88 29.44
N ASN A 134 -22.53 8.65 29.90
CA ASN A 134 -21.21 8.75 29.27
C ASN A 134 -20.74 7.33 28.92
N ILE A 135 -20.53 7.09 27.62
CA ILE A 135 -20.27 5.77 27.06
C ILE A 135 -18.98 5.28 27.71
N SER A 136 -19.07 4.22 28.53
CA SER A 136 -17.91 3.64 29.18
C SER A 136 -16.85 3.28 28.13
N PRO A 137 -15.54 3.38 28.44
CA PRO A 137 -14.47 3.02 27.50
C PRO A 137 -14.64 1.59 26.97
N THR A 138 -15.23 0.71 27.78
CA THR A 138 -15.62 -0.65 27.40
C THR A 138 -16.71 -0.67 26.32
N ALA A 139 -17.73 0.17 26.43
CA ALA A 139 -18.81 0.27 25.44
C ALA A 139 -18.33 0.84 24.09
N GLN A 140 -17.39 1.80 24.09
CA GLN A 140 -16.75 2.28 22.85
C GLN A 140 -15.94 1.18 22.15
N LYS A 141 -15.18 0.39 22.92
CA LYS A 141 -14.38 -0.72 22.38
C LYS A 141 -15.27 -1.83 21.79
N VAL A 142 -16.38 -2.15 22.45
CA VAL A 142 -17.37 -3.12 21.94
C VAL A 142 -18.04 -2.59 20.66
N LYS A 143 -18.36 -1.30 20.56
CA LYS A 143 -18.89 -0.69 19.33
C LYS A 143 -17.91 -0.85 18.17
N LEU A 144 -16.64 -0.53 18.38
CA LEU A 144 -15.60 -0.69 17.37
C LEU A 144 -15.41 -2.15 16.93
N MET A 145 -15.46 -3.11 17.86
CA MET A 145 -15.37 -4.53 17.52
C MET A 145 -16.54 -4.98 16.64
N ARG A 146 -17.78 -4.60 16.98
CA ARG A 146 -18.97 -4.89 16.16
C ARG A 146 -18.89 -4.28 14.77
N MET A 147 -18.41 -3.04 14.68
CA MET A 147 -18.18 -2.38 13.39
C MET A 147 -17.17 -3.16 12.55
N LYS A 148 -16.03 -3.56 13.12
CA LYS A 148 -15.00 -4.33 12.40
C LYS A 148 -15.49 -5.71 11.96
N MET A 149 -16.38 -6.33 12.72
CA MET A 149 -16.89 -7.67 12.43
C MET A 149 -17.90 -7.70 11.29
N HIS A 150 -18.70 -6.65 11.13
CA HIS A 150 -19.75 -6.57 10.11
C HIS A 150 -19.41 -5.62 8.95
N ALA A 151 -18.23 -5.00 8.98
CA ALA A 151 -17.83 -4.05 7.95
C ALA A 151 -17.74 -4.69 6.57
N ALA A 152 -18.49 -4.16 5.61
CA ALA A 152 -18.39 -4.53 4.21
C ALA A 152 -17.30 -3.71 3.50
N GLY A 153 -16.60 -4.29 2.53
CA GLY A 153 -15.57 -3.60 1.76
C GLY A 153 -14.75 -4.53 0.89
N GLU A 154 -13.77 -3.97 0.19
CA GLU A 154 -12.91 -4.73 -0.73
C GLU A 154 -11.90 -5.61 0.02
N LYS A 155 -11.94 -6.92 -0.27
CA LYS A 155 -11.07 -7.92 0.39
C LYS A 155 -9.58 -7.71 0.10
N SER A 156 -9.25 -7.02 -1.00
CA SER A 156 -7.88 -6.71 -1.45
C SER A 156 -7.16 -5.73 -0.53
N ILE A 157 -7.88 -4.94 0.29
CA ILE A 157 -7.28 -3.94 1.17
C ILE A 157 -6.62 -4.66 2.37
N PRO A 158 -5.30 -4.51 2.60
CA PRO A 158 -4.63 -5.09 3.76
C PRO A 158 -5.18 -4.56 5.08
N LEU A 159 -5.17 -5.37 6.15
CA LEU A 159 -5.72 -4.98 7.47
C LEU A 159 -5.10 -3.69 8.03
N VAL A 160 -3.80 -3.47 7.79
CA VAL A 160 -3.07 -2.28 8.26
C VAL A 160 -3.61 -0.99 7.64
N ASP A 161 -4.10 -1.08 6.40
CA ASP A 161 -4.59 0.05 5.63
C ASP A 161 -6.09 0.25 5.78
N ARG A 162 -6.80 -0.64 6.48
CA ARG A 162 -8.25 -0.51 6.68
C ARG A 162 -8.59 0.58 7.68
N VAL A 163 -9.44 1.50 7.25
CA VAL A 163 -10.20 2.43 8.09
C VAL A 163 -11.67 2.08 8.03
N TYR A 164 -12.35 2.16 9.16
CA TYR A 164 -13.72 1.69 9.34
C TYR A 164 -14.65 2.87 9.61
N PHE A 165 -15.75 2.96 8.86
CA PHE A 165 -16.75 4.02 9.01
C PHE A 165 -18.15 3.44 9.10
N GLU A 166 -19.02 4.11 9.85
CA GLU A 166 -20.45 3.90 9.79
C GLU A 166 -21.01 4.78 8.66
N VAL A 167 -21.41 4.17 7.54
CA VAL A 167 -21.87 4.89 6.36
C VAL A 167 -23.39 4.94 6.35
N TYR A 168 -23.93 6.13 6.15
CA TYR A 168 -25.37 6.36 6.05
C TYR A 168 -25.82 6.33 4.59
N LEU A 169 -26.83 5.52 4.31
CA LEU A 169 -27.35 5.32 2.96
C LEU A 169 -28.50 6.30 2.65
N PRO A 170 -28.76 6.61 1.37
CA PRO A 170 -29.82 7.53 0.98
C PRO A 170 -31.22 7.12 1.47
N LYS A 171 -32.12 8.10 1.62
CA LYS A 171 -33.52 7.87 2.01
C LYS A 171 -34.21 6.93 1.01
N GLY A 172 -34.85 5.88 1.51
CA GLY A 172 -35.49 4.84 0.68
C GLY A 172 -34.73 3.51 0.60
N HIS A 173 -33.50 3.46 1.12
CA HIS A 173 -32.76 2.19 1.29
C HIS A 173 -33.28 1.39 2.50
N LYS A 174 -33.26 0.05 2.42
CA LYS A 174 -33.79 -0.85 3.48
C LYS A 174 -33.09 -0.68 4.82
N VAL A 175 -31.83 -0.25 4.79
CA VAL A 175 -30.98 -0.09 5.97
C VAL A 175 -30.47 1.35 5.99
N ARG A 176 -30.59 2.00 7.15
CA ARG A 176 -30.21 3.42 7.35
C ARG A 176 -28.70 3.63 7.40
N SER A 177 -27.98 2.76 8.12
CA SER A 177 -26.52 2.80 8.20
C SER A 177 -25.95 1.39 8.27
N LYS A 178 -24.74 1.22 7.74
CA LYS A 178 -24.01 -0.04 7.77
C LYS A 178 -22.52 0.25 7.89
N PRO A 179 -21.74 -0.58 8.63
CA PRO A 179 -20.30 -0.40 8.71
C PRO A 179 -19.63 -0.80 7.39
N TYR A 180 -18.62 -0.04 6.98
CA TYR A 180 -17.75 -0.35 5.84
C TYR A 180 -16.28 -0.15 6.20
N HIS A 181 -15.41 -0.78 5.42
CA HIS A 181 -13.97 -0.56 5.50
C HIS A 181 -13.38 -0.10 4.16
N PHE A 182 -12.48 0.88 4.23
CA PHE A 182 -11.81 1.49 3.08
C PHE A 182 -10.30 1.53 3.31
N SER A 183 -9.51 1.73 2.25
CA SER A 183 -8.08 2.01 2.41
C SER A 183 -7.88 3.44 2.90
N LYS A 184 -6.94 3.61 3.84
CA LYS A 184 -6.45 4.92 4.30
C LYS A 184 -5.93 5.80 3.14
N LEU A 185 -5.56 5.19 2.02
CA LEU A 185 -5.01 5.87 0.85
C LEU A 185 -6.08 6.29 -0.16
N TRP A 186 -7.36 5.95 0.07
CA TRP A 186 -8.42 6.29 -0.88
C TRP A 186 -8.92 7.71 -0.71
N THR A 187 -9.25 8.35 -1.83
CA THR A 187 -10.05 9.58 -1.83
C THR A 187 -11.48 9.26 -1.37
N VAL A 188 -12.17 10.26 -0.82
CA VAL A 188 -13.58 10.13 -0.42
C VAL A 188 -14.45 9.70 -1.61
N GLY A 189 -14.21 10.24 -2.80
CA GLY A 189 -14.94 9.86 -4.02
C GLY A 189 -14.83 8.36 -4.31
N ARG A 190 -13.62 7.79 -4.23
CA ARG A 190 -13.42 6.35 -4.43
C ARG A 190 -14.14 5.51 -3.36
N ALA A 191 -14.15 5.96 -2.11
CA ALA A 191 -14.90 5.28 -1.04
C ALA A 191 -16.42 5.30 -1.29
N ILE A 192 -16.95 6.42 -1.79
CA ILE A 192 -18.36 6.55 -2.22
C ILE A 192 -18.64 5.59 -3.37
N ASP A 193 -17.81 5.61 -4.41
CA ASP A 193 -17.99 4.77 -5.60
C ASP A 193 -17.96 3.27 -5.23
N SER A 194 -17.02 2.85 -4.38
CA SER A 194 -16.95 1.47 -3.88
C SER A 194 -18.19 1.09 -3.07
N THR A 195 -18.68 1.99 -2.20
CA THR A 195 -19.93 1.77 -1.44
C THR A 195 -21.14 1.65 -2.37
N ALA A 196 -21.23 2.53 -3.36
CA ALA A 196 -22.30 2.52 -4.36
C ALA A 196 -22.29 1.22 -5.18
N MET A 197 -21.11 0.69 -5.53
CA MET A 197 -20.98 -0.61 -6.18
C MET A 197 -21.46 -1.76 -5.29
N ILE A 198 -21.09 -1.76 -4.00
CA ILE A 198 -21.48 -2.80 -3.04
C ILE A 198 -23.00 -2.82 -2.82
N GLU A 199 -23.61 -1.65 -2.63
CA GLU A 199 -25.06 -1.50 -2.37
C GLU A 199 -25.88 -1.38 -3.67
N LYS A 200 -25.23 -1.46 -4.84
CA LYS A 200 -25.85 -1.33 -6.18
C LYS A 200 -26.66 -0.04 -6.33
N LEU A 201 -26.16 1.06 -5.76
CA LEU A 201 -26.78 2.37 -5.88
C LEU A 201 -26.45 2.99 -7.25
N PRO A 202 -27.40 3.66 -7.90
CA PRO A 202 -27.14 4.35 -9.15
C PRO A 202 -26.15 5.50 -8.91
N ASN A 203 -24.93 5.34 -9.41
CA ASN A 203 -23.90 6.37 -9.35
C ASN A 203 -24.08 7.33 -10.53
N GLN A 204 -24.58 8.54 -10.25
CA GLN A 204 -24.78 9.59 -11.24
C GLN A 204 -23.79 10.76 -11.04
N ASN A 205 -22.59 10.49 -10.49
CA ASN A 205 -21.56 11.52 -10.22
C ASN A 205 -21.09 12.29 -11.47
N ASN A 206 -21.49 11.86 -12.67
CA ASN A 206 -21.24 12.52 -13.95
C ASN A 206 -22.39 13.44 -14.43
N ARG A 207 -23.50 13.54 -13.69
CA ARG A 207 -24.63 14.44 -13.98
C ARG A 207 -24.61 15.60 -13.00
N ALA A 208 -24.37 16.81 -13.49
CA ALA A 208 -24.11 18.01 -12.67
C ALA A 208 -25.31 18.55 -11.84
N SER A 209 -26.44 17.83 -11.76
CA SER A 209 -27.72 18.43 -11.35
C SER A 209 -28.35 17.94 -10.04
N GLU A 210 -27.84 16.92 -9.33
CA GLU A 210 -28.49 16.48 -8.07
C GLU A 210 -27.53 16.21 -6.91
N LYS A 211 -27.80 16.89 -5.78
CA LYS A 211 -27.11 16.73 -4.50
C LYS A 211 -27.60 15.47 -3.77
N VAL A 212 -27.21 14.28 -4.23
CA VAL A 212 -27.38 13.05 -3.44
C VAL A 212 -26.01 12.62 -2.91
N GLY A 213 -25.55 13.32 -1.86
CA GLY A 213 -24.28 13.02 -1.21
C GLY A 213 -24.41 11.87 -0.22
N ILE A 214 -23.52 10.87 -0.32
CA ILE A 214 -23.27 9.93 0.78
C ILE A 214 -22.41 10.68 1.80
N HIS A 215 -22.96 10.91 3.00
CA HIS A 215 -22.28 11.63 4.06
C HIS A 215 -21.54 10.65 4.98
N PHE A 216 -20.25 10.91 5.20
CA PHE A 216 -19.44 10.26 6.23
C PHE A 216 -19.43 11.17 7.46
N CYS A 217 -19.86 10.66 8.62
CA CYS A 217 -19.76 11.38 9.89
C CYS A 217 -18.66 10.74 10.73
N HIS A 218 -17.85 11.58 11.39
CA HIS A 218 -16.64 11.18 12.12
C HIS A 218 -16.94 10.77 13.57
#